data_AF-A0A5C9AQQ5-F1
#
_entry.id   AF-A0A5C9AQQ5-F1
#
_cell.length_a   1.000
_cell.length_b   1.000
_cell.length_c   1.000
_cell.angle_alpha   90.00
_cell.angle_beta   90.00
_cell.angle_gamma   90.00
#
_symmetry.space_group_name_H-M   'P 1'
#
loop_
_entity.id
_entity.type
_entity.pdbx_description
1 polymer ?
#
loop_
_entity_poly.entity_id
_entity_poly.type
_entity_poly.pdbx_seq_one_letter_code
_entity_poly.pdbx_strand_id
1 'polypeptide(L)' 'MAKVLVLYYSMYGHIETMARAVAEGASKVDGAEVVVKRVPETMPPQLFEKAGGKTQTAPVATPQELADYDAIIF' A
#
# COMPACT_ATOMS: atom_id res chain seq x y z
N MET A 1 11.63 -16.72 -4.99
CA MET A 1 11.43 -15.28 -5.22
C MET A 1 10.91 -14.72 -3.92
N ALA A 2 11.54 -13.70 -3.35
CA ALA A 2 11.13 -13.11 -2.09
C ALA A 2 9.92 -12.20 -2.32
N LYS A 3 8.82 -12.43 -1.61
CA LYS A 3 7.59 -11.65 -1.72
C LYS A 3 7.65 -10.46 -0.78
N VAL A 4 7.65 -9.26 -1.35
CA VAL A 4 7.73 -7.99 -0.60
C VAL A 4 6.39 -7.27 -0.70
N LEU A 5 5.77 -7.01 0.42
CA LEU A 5 4.59 -6.15 0.51
C LEU A 5 5.01 -4.72 0.83
N VAL A 6 4.62 -3.76 0.00
CA VAL A 6 4.59 -2.34 0.37
C VAL A 6 3.16 -2.02 0.76
N LEU A 7 2.90 -1.98 2.07
CA LEU A 7 1.59 -1.70 2.63
C LEU A 7 1.52 -0.23 3.05
N TYR A 8 0.47 0.49 2.70
CA TYR A 8 0.38 1.89 3.08
C TYR A 8 -1.03 2.37 3.44
N TYR A 9 -1.09 3.52 4.12
CA TYR A 9 -2.28 4.35 4.21
C TYR A 9 -1.95 5.73 3.64
N SER A 10 -2.85 6.31 2.84
CA SER A 10 -2.71 7.70 2.41
C SER A 10 -4.07 8.36 2.29
N MET A 11 -4.25 9.49 2.96
CA MET A 11 -5.46 10.29 2.82
C MET A 11 -5.39 11.20 1.59
N TYR A 12 -4.26 11.90 1.40
CA TYR A 12 -4.08 12.89 0.33
C TYR A 12 -3.13 12.44 -0.79
N GLY A 13 -2.59 11.22 -0.71
CA GLY A 13 -1.78 10.62 -1.79
C GLY A 13 -0.26 10.81 -1.68
N HIS A 14 0.25 11.60 -0.75
CA HIS A 14 1.71 11.73 -0.57
C HIS A 14 2.38 10.39 -0.26
N ILE A 15 1.79 9.63 0.67
CA ILE A 15 2.28 8.30 1.04
C ILE A 15 2.06 7.29 -0.10
N GLU A 16 0.98 7.41 -0.89
CA GLU A 16 0.82 6.59 -2.09
C GLU A 16 2.00 6.80 -3.06
N THR A 17 2.39 8.05 -3.31
CA THR A 17 3.55 8.37 -4.17
C THR A 17 4.84 7.76 -3.62
N MET A 18 5.07 7.87 -2.31
CA MET A 18 6.24 7.27 -1.66
C MET A 18 6.22 5.74 -1.74
N ALA A 19 5.07 5.11 -1.50
CA ALA A 19 4.90 3.66 -1.61
C ALA A 19 5.21 3.15 -3.03
N ARG A 20 4.81 3.89 -4.07
CA ARG A 20 5.16 3.57 -5.46
C ARG A 20 6.66 3.68 -5.72
N ALA A 21 7.32 4.70 -5.19
CA ALA A 21 8.78 4.87 -5.31
C ALA A 21 9.54 3.76 -4.56
N VAL A 22 9.09 3.38 -3.35
CA VAL A 22 9.62 2.24 -2.59
C VAL A 22 9.45 0.94 -3.38
N ALA A 23 8.27 0.71 -3.96
CA ALA A 23 8.00 -0.48 -4.74
C ALA A 23 8.88 -0.55 -6.01
N GLU A 24 9.06 0.58 -6.70
CA GLU A 24 9.99 0.69 -7.83
C GLU A 24 11.42 0.35 -7.42
N GLY A 25 11.88 0.88 -6.28
CA GLY A 25 13.21 0.57 -5.73
C GLY A 25 13.38 -0.90 -5.39
N ALA A 26 12.44 -1.49 -4.66
CA ALA A 26 12.47 -2.90 -4.27
C ALA A 26 12.42 -3.84 -5.49
N SER A 27 11.70 -3.45 -6.54
CA SER A 27 11.56 -4.24 -7.78
C SER A 27 12.85 -4.31 -8.60
N LYS A 28 13.86 -3.50 -8.29
CA LYS A 28 15.19 -3.53 -8.94
C LYS A 28 16.09 -4.65 -8.41
N VAL A 29 15.70 -5.33 -7.32
CA VAL A 29 16.47 -6.44 -6.74
C VAL A 29 16.07 -7.74 -7.43
N ASP A 30 17.06 -8.45 -7.99
CA ASP A 30 16.83 -9.74 -8.64
C ASP A 30 16.18 -10.73 -7.67
N GLY A 31 15.06 -11.33 -8.11
CA GLY A 31 14.32 -12.30 -7.33
C GLY A 31 13.36 -11.71 -6.29
N ALA A 32 13.09 -10.40 -6.30
CA ALA A 32 12.02 -9.77 -5.52
C ALA A 32 10.70 -9.70 -6.32
N GLU A 33 9.61 -10.19 -5.71
CA GLU A 33 8.23 -10.01 -6.17
C GLU A 33 7.58 -8.93 -5.30
N VAL A 34 7.33 -7.74 -5.85
CA VAL A 34 6.84 -6.61 -5.06
C VAL A 34 5.37 -6.35 -5.31
N VAL A 35 4.58 -6.27 -4.23
CA VAL A 35 3.15 -6.01 -4.25
C VAL A 35 2.85 -4.73 -3.48
N VAL A 36 2.04 -3.84 -4.04
CA VAL A 36 1.59 -2.62 -3.37
C VAL A 36 0.13 -2.77 -2.95
N LYS A 37 -0.15 -2.62 -1.66
CA LYS A 37 -1.52 -2.63 -1.13
C LYS A 37 -1.74 -1.46 -0.18
N ARG A 38 -3.02 -1.14 0.04
CA ARG A 38 -3.43 -0.16 1.05
C ARG A 38 -4.16 -0.82 2.19
N VAL A 39 -4.17 -0.19 3.35
CA VAL A 39 -5.08 -0.56 4.45
C VAL A 39 -6.50 -0.02 4.18
N PRO A 40 -7.54 -0.60 4.81
CA PRO A 40 -8.89 -0.07 4.75
C PRO A 40 -8.98 1.36 5.31
N GLU A 41 -9.84 2.18 4.72
CA GLU A 41 -10.20 3.49 5.29
C GLU A 41 -11.10 3.27 6.51
N THR A 42 -10.89 4.07 7.56
CA THR A 42 -11.65 3.99 8.82
C THR A 42 -12.67 5.12 8.94
N MET A 43 -12.49 6.23 8.21
CA MET A 43 -13.44 7.31 8.18
C MET A 43 -14.72 6.91 7.41
N PRO A 44 -15.90 7.36 7.88
CA PRO A 44 -17.12 7.26 7.10
C PRO A 44 -16.96 7.91 5.72
N PRO A 45 -17.50 7.31 4.63
CA PRO A 45 -17.30 7.81 3.27
C PRO A 45 -17.63 9.29 3.08
N GLN A 46 -18.72 9.77 3.70
CA GLN A 46 -19.13 11.18 3.61
C GLN A 46 -18.14 12.14 4.28
N LEU A 47 -17.45 11.70 5.35
CA LEU A 47 -16.43 12.52 6.02
C LEU A 47 -15.11 12.49 5.23
N PHE A 48 -14.75 11.33 4.67
CA PHE A 48 -13.59 11.20 3.78
C PHE A 48 -13.70 12.13 2.57
N GLU A 49 -14.86 12.14 1.91
CA GLU A 49 -15.12 13.01 0.76
C GLU A 49 -15.09 14.50 1.16
N LYS A 50 -15.78 14.88 2.25
CA LYS A 50 -15.79 16.27 2.76
C LYS A 50 -14.40 16.76 3.16
N ALA A 51 -13.53 15.87 3.64
CA ALA A 51 -12.17 16.20 4.02
C ALA A 51 -11.22 16.28 2.80
N GLY A 52 -11.69 16.03 1.58
CA GLY A 52 -10.86 16.04 0.38
C GLY A 52 -9.96 14.81 0.24
N GLY A 53 -10.40 13.67 0.79
CA GLY A 53 -9.69 12.40 0.67
C GLY A 53 -9.55 11.95 -0.79
N LYS A 54 -8.36 11.45 -1.15
CA LYS A 54 -8.03 11.00 -2.50
C LYS A 54 -8.51 9.56 -2.73
N THR A 55 -9.33 9.35 -3.76
CA THR A 55 -9.66 8.01 -4.26
C THR A 55 -8.43 7.30 -4.83
N GLN A 56 -8.20 6.06 -4.42
CA GLN A 56 -7.02 5.28 -4.77
C GLN A 56 -7.41 3.89 -5.28
N THR A 57 -6.65 3.37 -6.24
CA THR A 57 -6.94 2.12 -6.95
C THR A 57 -6.17 0.91 -6.41
N ALA A 58 -5.20 1.12 -5.51
CA ALA A 58 -4.46 0.02 -4.90
C ALA A 58 -5.42 -0.92 -4.14
N PRO A 59 -5.24 -2.25 -4.26
CA PRO A 59 -6.08 -3.21 -3.56
C PRO A 59 -5.91 -3.09 -2.05
N VAL A 60 -6.98 -3.40 -1.32
CA VAL A 60 -6.99 -3.40 0.15
C VAL A 60 -6.37 -4.69 0.67
N ALA A 61 -5.48 -4.58 1.64
CA ALA A 61 -4.91 -5.73 2.31
C ALA A 61 -5.78 -6.24 3.47
N THR A 62 -5.67 -7.53 3.76
CA THR A 62 -6.22 -8.13 4.98
C THR A 62 -5.10 -8.48 5.96
N PRO A 63 -5.35 -8.53 7.28
CA PRO A 63 -4.34 -8.98 8.24
C PRO A 63 -3.85 -10.41 7.98
N GLN A 64 -4.70 -11.27 7.43
CA GLN A 64 -4.40 -12.70 7.23
C GLN A 64 -3.31 -12.91 6.19
N GLU A 65 -3.30 -12.14 5.11
CA GLU A 65 -2.31 -12.30 4.04
C GLU A 65 -0.93 -11.74 4.39
N LEU A 66 -0.78 -11.00 5.50
CA LEU A 66 0.53 -10.46 5.88
C LEU A 66 1.58 -11.56 6.10
N ALA A 67 1.13 -12.75 6.51
CA ALA A 67 1.99 -13.92 6.68
C ALA A 67 2.48 -14.54 5.36
N ASP A 68 1.91 -14.15 4.23
CA ASP A 68 2.27 -14.68 2.89
C ASP A 68 3.49 -13.97 2.28
N TYR A 69 4.01 -12.93 2.95
CA TYR A 69 5.12 -12.10 2.50
C TYR A 69 6.39 -12.35 3.32
N ASP A 70 7.53 -12.37 2.65
CA ASP A 70 8.85 -12.52 3.28
C ASP A 70 9.34 -11.21 3.90
N ALA A 71 8.85 -10.08 3.40
CA ALA A 71 9.15 -8.75 3.93
C ALA A 71 7.95 -7.80 3.77
N ILE A 72 7.81 -6.86 4.70
CA ILE A 72 6.79 -5.82 4.63
C ILE A 72 7.41 -4.46 4.94
N ILE A 73 7.12 -3.47 4.10
CA ILE A 73 7.49 -2.06 4.27
C ILE A 73 6.20 -1.26 4.49
N PHE A 74 6.14 -0.45 5.56
CA PHE A 74 4.96 0.31 6.00
C PHE A 74 5.23 1.81 6.06
#